data_AF-A0A2D0NJJ3-F1
#
_entry.id   AF-A0A2D0NJJ3-F1
#
_cell.length_a   1.000
_cell.length_b   1.000
_cell.length_c   1.000
_cell.angle_alpha   90.00
_cell.angle_beta   90.00
_cell.angle_gamma   90.00
#
_symmetry.space_group_name_H-M   'P 1'
#
loop_
_entity.id
_entity.type
_entity.pdbx_description
1 polymer ?
#
loop_
_entity_poly.entity_id
_entity_poly.type
_entity_poly.pdbx_seq_one_letter_code
_entity_poly.pdbx_strand_id
1 'polypeptide(L)'
;MLRNLILGCLVIIGLVACNSDNTSGNDGNSATTAGSTAYQGGPGSVVGPPMIPPQNDVTQRLMKDYWVFEFYVVPGDRAASRAGQGRWYKFNADGTFESGRWEDEVWGSGNWYFRTESGKNYLKLDSEVDAEDSEWEIQGITDGAMSWGGTQTYDNAGIILKALSLMTVPTREQFGFQE
;
A
#
# COMPACT_ATOMS: atom_id res chain seq x y z
N MET A 1 -58.34 -12.55 19.11
CA MET A 1 -58.14 -12.98 17.71
C MET A 1 -56.84 -13.76 17.66
N LEU A 2 -56.94 -15.06 17.33
CA LEU A 2 -55.83 -16.01 17.19
C LEU A 2 -55.10 -15.76 15.86
N ARG A 3 -53.77 -15.98 15.83
CA ARG A 3 -53.11 -16.64 14.68
C ARG A 3 -51.74 -17.19 15.07
N ASN A 4 -51.71 -18.52 15.22
CA ASN A 4 -50.53 -19.36 15.19
C ASN A 4 -49.96 -19.40 13.75
N LEU A 5 -48.64 -19.49 13.61
CA LEU A 5 -48.05 -20.17 12.46
C LEU A 5 -46.83 -20.98 12.90
N ILE A 6 -46.86 -22.26 12.59
CA ILE A 6 -45.88 -23.30 12.89
C ILE A 6 -45.13 -23.62 11.59
N LEU A 7 -43.87 -24.03 11.75
CA LEU A 7 -43.20 -25.15 11.04
C LEU A 7 -42.43 -24.87 9.74
N GLY A 8 -41.18 -25.36 9.72
CA GLY A 8 -40.46 -25.67 8.48
C GLY A 8 -38.96 -25.90 8.64
N CYS A 9 -38.55 -26.99 9.31
CA CYS A 9 -37.19 -27.54 9.20
C CYS A 9 -36.94 -28.10 7.79
N LEU A 10 -35.75 -27.89 7.23
CA LEU A 10 -35.12 -28.90 6.37
C LEU A 10 -33.59 -28.84 6.53
N VAL A 11 -33.03 -29.95 7.00
CA VAL A 11 -31.60 -30.26 7.08
C VAL A 11 -31.24 -31.07 5.84
N ILE A 12 -30.13 -30.77 5.17
CA ILE A 12 -29.51 -31.68 4.20
C ILE A 12 -28.07 -31.97 4.62
N ILE A 13 -27.83 -33.26 4.85
CA ILE A 13 -26.55 -33.91 5.15
C ILE A 13 -25.86 -34.21 3.81
N GLY A 14 -24.56 -33.91 3.70
CA GLY A 14 -23.71 -34.33 2.60
C GLY A 14 -22.32 -34.72 3.12
N LEU A 15 -22.13 -36.01 3.40
CA LEU A 15 -20.84 -36.64 3.66
C LEU A 15 -20.15 -36.93 2.32
N VAL A 16 -18.90 -36.49 2.15
CA VAL A 16 -17.95 -37.14 1.25
C VAL A 16 -16.66 -37.37 2.02
N ALA A 17 -16.36 -38.64 2.26
CA ALA A 17 -15.07 -39.12 2.72
C ALA A 17 -14.26 -39.57 1.49
N CYS A 18 -12.98 -39.22 1.45
CA CYS A 18 -11.97 -39.95 0.70
C CYS A 18 -10.78 -40.15 1.62
N ASN A 19 -10.57 -41.40 2.03
CA ASN A 19 -9.34 -41.85 2.68
C ASN A 19 -8.43 -42.46 1.61
N SER A 20 -7.14 -42.17 1.68
CA SER A 20 -6.06 -43.02 1.19
C SER A 20 -4.82 -42.76 2.05
N ASP A 21 -4.48 -43.73 2.89
CA ASP A 21 -3.20 -43.83 3.60
C ASP A 21 -2.05 -44.07 2.60
N ASN A 22 -0.85 -43.54 2.84
CA ASN A 22 0.26 -44.28 3.47
C ASN A 22 1.65 -43.61 3.28
N THR A 23 2.39 -43.51 4.39
CA THR A 23 3.86 -43.63 4.60
C THR A 23 4.91 -42.76 3.88
N SER A 24 5.61 -42.00 4.72
CA SER A 24 7.08 -41.86 4.92
C SER A 24 8.04 -41.66 3.72
N GLY A 25 8.85 -40.59 3.81
CA GLY A 25 10.07 -40.39 3.04
C GLY A 25 10.72 -39.04 3.36
N ASN A 26 11.73 -39.06 4.23
CA ASN A 26 12.64 -37.95 4.52
C ASN A 26 13.52 -37.68 3.29
N ASP A 27 13.74 -36.42 2.93
CA ASP A 27 15.06 -35.81 2.65
C ASP A 27 14.88 -34.40 2.08
N GLY A 28 15.60 -33.47 2.70
CA GLY A 28 15.50 -32.04 2.42
C GLY A 28 16.21 -31.61 1.14
N ASN A 29 15.77 -30.48 0.60
CA ASN A 29 16.67 -29.41 0.21
C ASN A 29 15.89 -28.10 0.18
N SER A 30 16.26 -27.18 1.08
CA SER A 30 15.79 -25.81 1.09
C SER A 30 16.27 -25.09 -0.16
N ALA A 31 15.33 -24.70 -1.00
CA ALA A 31 15.47 -23.56 -1.88
C ALA A 31 14.10 -22.88 -1.96
N THR A 32 13.78 -22.10 -0.92
CA THR A 32 12.64 -21.19 -0.93
C THR A 32 12.98 -20.05 -1.88
N THR A 33 12.72 -20.26 -3.17
CA THR A 33 12.53 -19.14 -4.10
C THR A 33 11.28 -18.41 -3.60
N ALA A 34 11.49 -17.33 -2.84
CA ALA A 34 10.44 -16.39 -2.51
C ALA A 34 9.97 -15.76 -3.83
N GLY A 35 9.00 -16.39 -4.47
CA GLY A 35 8.29 -15.84 -5.61
C GLY A 35 7.57 -14.59 -5.14
N SER A 36 8.10 -13.43 -5.51
CA SER A 36 7.34 -12.19 -5.47
C SER A 36 6.19 -12.34 -6.46
N THR A 37 5.01 -12.75 -5.99
CA THR A 37 3.78 -12.58 -6.75
C THR A 37 3.53 -11.09 -6.88
N ALA A 38 4.05 -10.50 -7.95
CA ALA A 38 3.76 -9.13 -8.31
C ALA A 38 2.24 -9.02 -8.52
N TYR A 39 1.58 -8.17 -7.74
CA TYR A 39 0.18 -7.84 -7.93
C TYR A 39 -0.03 -7.26 -9.34
N GLN A 40 -1.02 -7.79 -10.05
CA GLN A 40 -1.43 -7.39 -11.41
C GLN A 40 -2.89 -6.89 -11.37
N GLY A 41 -3.22 -5.94 -10.49
CA GLY A 41 -4.52 -5.28 -10.52
C GLY A 41 -4.42 -3.92 -11.19
N GLY A 42 -5.29 -3.66 -12.17
CA GLY A 42 -5.49 -2.34 -12.78
C GLY A 42 -6.30 -1.39 -11.90
N PRO A 43 -6.54 -0.14 -12.34
CA PRO A 43 -7.32 0.84 -11.60
C PRO A 43 -8.78 0.38 -11.44
N GLY A 44 -9.34 0.41 -10.21
CA GLY A 44 -10.79 0.31 -10.01
C GLY A 44 -11.29 -0.26 -8.67
N SER A 45 -12.01 0.59 -7.93
CA SER A 45 -13.13 0.43 -6.97
C SER A 45 -13.06 -0.58 -5.82
N VAL A 46 -12.11 -1.51 -5.77
CA VAL A 46 -11.96 -2.43 -4.65
C VAL A 46 -10.49 -2.56 -4.31
N VAL A 47 -10.13 -2.04 -3.13
CA VAL A 47 -8.82 -2.29 -2.54
C VAL A 47 -8.59 -3.80 -2.51
N GLY A 48 -7.55 -4.25 -3.22
CA GLY A 48 -7.15 -5.66 -3.24
C GLY A 48 -6.82 -6.16 -1.84
N PRO A 49 -6.68 -7.47 -1.60
CA PRO A 49 -6.25 -7.94 -0.28
C PRO A 49 -4.84 -7.40 0.07
N PRO A 50 -4.57 -7.07 1.34
CA PRO A 50 -3.23 -6.68 1.76
C PRO A 50 -2.25 -7.82 1.50
N MET A 51 -1.04 -7.47 1.09
CA MET A 51 0.04 -8.43 0.85
C MET A 51 1.25 -8.06 1.69
N ILE A 52 1.83 -9.05 2.38
CA ILE A 52 3.06 -8.83 3.13
C ILE A 52 4.15 -8.36 2.16
N PRO A 53 4.73 -7.17 2.37
CA PRO A 53 5.74 -6.63 1.48
C PRO A 53 7.02 -7.50 1.54
N PRO A 54 7.76 -7.62 0.43
CA PRO A 54 9.07 -8.27 0.43
C PRO A 54 9.97 -7.66 1.49
N GLN A 55 10.76 -8.46 2.21
CA GLN A 55 11.65 -7.95 3.26
C GLN A 55 13.02 -7.58 2.67
N ASN A 56 13.16 -6.36 2.16
CA ASN A 56 14.41 -5.82 1.60
C ASN A 56 14.72 -4.44 2.19
N ASP A 57 15.92 -3.91 1.93
CA ASP A 57 16.37 -2.65 2.53
C ASP A 57 15.44 -1.46 2.26
N VAL A 58 14.78 -1.42 1.09
CA VAL A 58 13.88 -0.32 0.71
C VAL A 58 12.56 -0.43 1.46
N THR A 59 11.97 -1.63 1.52
CA THR A 59 10.71 -1.83 2.25
C THR A 59 10.88 -1.67 3.75
N GLN A 60 12.01 -2.12 4.32
CA GLN A 60 12.34 -1.88 5.72
C GLN A 60 12.41 -0.38 6.05
N ARG A 61 12.97 0.42 5.13
CA ARG A 61 12.98 1.89 5.26
C ARG A 61 11.57 2.46 5.15
N LEU A 62 10.78 2.01 4.17
CA LEU A 62 9.40 2.48 3.98
C LEU A 62 8.55 2.30 5.24
N MET A 63 8.66 1.16 5.92
CA MET A 63 7.84 0.83 7.10
C MET A 63 8.25 1.56 8.39
N LYS A 64 9.47 2.10 8.44
CA LYS A 64 10.05 2.60 9.69
C LYS A 64 9.35 3.86 10.22
N ASP A 65 9.14 4.83 9.34
CA ASP A 65 8.79 6.21 9.68
C ASP A 65 7.56 6.68 8.89
N TYR A 66 7.17 7.95 9.06
CA TYR A 66 6.26 8.65 8.16
C TYR A 66 7.05 9.19 6.97
N TRP A 67 6.49 9.08 5.77
CA TRP A 67 7.06 9.63 4.54
C TRP A 67 6.29 10.86 4.10
N VAL A 68 6.88 12.04 4.33
CA VAL A 68 6.24 13.34 4.14
C VAL A 68 6.72 14.01 2.87
N PHE A 69 5.81 14.44 2.02
CA PHE A 69 6.11 15.12 0.76
C PHE A 69 6.47 16.59 1.03
N GLU A 70 7.77 16.86 1.16
CA GLU A 70 8.32 18.22 1.31
C GLU A 70 8.14 19.00 -0.01
N PHE A 71 8.49 18.35 -1.12
CA PHE A 71 8.24 18.87 -2.47
C PHE A 71 7.31 17.93 -3.22
N TYR A 72 6.36 18.51 -3.93
CA TYR A 72 5.44 17.81 -4.83
C TYR A 72 5.27 18.68 -6.07
N VAL A 73 5.74 18.22 -7.21
CA VAL A 73 5.83 19.03 -8.44
C VAL A 73 4.94 18.42 -9.50
N VAL A 74 3.88 19.14 -9.83
CA VAL A 74 2.99 18.85 -10.96
C VAL A 74 3.33 19.81 -12.10
N PRO A 75 3.86 19.31 -13.24
CA PRO A 75 4.24 20.17 -14.36
C PRO A 75 3.07 21.03 -14.85
N GLY A 76 3.26 22.34 -14.90
CA GLY A 76 2.23 23.29 -15.37
C GLY A 76 1.13 23.62 -14.35
N ASP A 77 1.06 22.93 -13.21
CA ASP A 77 0.04 23.16 -12.18
C ASP A 77 0.66 23.46 -10.81
N ARG A 78 0.81 24.76 -10.53
CA ARG A 78 1.34 25.24 -9.24
C ARG A 78 0.37 25.03 -8.08
N ALA A 79 -0.95 25.01 -8.34
CA ALA A 79 -1.94 24.84 -7.30
C ALA A 79 -1.93 23.38 -6.81
N ALA A 80 -1.93 22.43 -7.74
CA ALA A 80 -1.77 21.01 -7.43
C ALA A 80 -0.42 20.72 -6.76
N SER A 81 0.66 21.35 -7.23
CA SER A 81 2.00 21.25 -6.60
C SER A 81 1.95 21.64 -5.11
N ARG A 82 1.34 22.78 -4.78
CA ARG A 82 1.17 23.23 -3.38
C ARG A 82 0.22 22.35 -2.59
N ALA A 83 -0.82 21.83 -3.21
CA ALA A 83 -1.80 20.95 -2.56
C ALA A 83 -1.19 19.58 -2.18
N GLY A 84 -0.21 19.09 -2.93
CA GLY A 84 0.49 17.86 -2.63
C GLY A 84 1.53 17.96 -1.52
N GLN A 85 1.98 19.17 -1.16
CA GLN A 85 2.92 19.37 -0.07
C GLN A 85 2.28 19.04 1.28
N GLY A 86 3.07 18.37 2.13
CA GLY A 86 2.67 17.94 3.47
C GLY A 86 1.86 16.65 3.51
N ARG A 87 1.54 16.06 2.35
CA ARG A 87 1.02 14.70 2.26
C ARG A 87 2.00 13.75 2.91
N TRP A 88 1.50 12.85 3.74
CA TRP A 88 2.31 11.87 4.43
C TRP A 88 1.69 10.49 4.31
N TYR A 89 2.55 9.48 4.31
CA TYR A 89 2.17 8.06 4.32
C TYR A 89 2.89 7.34 5.46
N LYS A 90 2.18 6.43 6.13
CA LYS A 90 2.73 5.48 7.08
C LYS A 90 2.46 4.06 6.56
N PHE A 91 3.52 3.35 6.21
CA PHE A 91 3.44 1.99 5.68
C PHE A 91 3.56 0.97 6.81
N ASN A 92 2.64 0.02 6.85
CA ASN A 92 2.61 -1.04 7.84
C ASN A 92 3.17 -2.35 7.27
N ALA A 93 3.71 -3.19 8.16
CA ALA A 93 4.32 -4.47 7.80
C ALA A 93 3.32 -5.54 7.32
N ASP A 94 2.03 -5.31 7.53
CA ASP A 94 0.95 -6.17 7.04
C ASP A 94 0.54 -5.87 5.60
N GLY A 95 1.14 -4.85 4.96
CA GLY A 95 0.80 -4.42 3.59
C GLY A 95 -0.28 -3.34 3.53
N THR A 96 -0.73 -2.82 4.67
CA THR A 96 -1.64 -1.66 4.74
C THR A 96 -0.87 -0.35 4.83
N PHE A 97 -1.51 0.76 4.50
CA PHE A 97 -0.99 2.09 4.77
C PHE A 97 -2.06 3.01 5.36
N GLU A 98 -1.59 3.99 6.11
CA GLU A 98 -2.35 5.18 6.48
C GLU A 98 -1.75 6.40 5.78
N SER A 99 -2.57 7.39 5.50
CA SER A 99 -2.15 8.62 4.85
C SER A 99 -2.88 9.82 5.41
N GLY A 100 -2.27 10.99 5.27
CA GLY A 100 -2.90 12.25 5.61
C GLY A 100 -2.11 13.40 5.03
N ARG A 101 -2.33 14.60 5.56
CA ARG A 101 -1.49 15.76 5.29
C ARG A 101 -1.49 16.71 6.47
N TRP A 102 -0.29 17.18 6.77
CA TRP A 102 -0.05 18.00 7.96
C TRP A 102 -0.57 17.35 9.26
N GLU A 103 -0.72 18.16 10.30
CA GLU A 103 -1.26 17.79 11.60
C GLU A 103 -2.78 17.58 11.60
N ASP A 104 -3.46 17.96 10.52
CA ASP A 104 -4.89 18.24 10.55
C ASP A 104 -5.80 17.00 10.41
N GLU A 105 -5.33 15.84 9.88
CA GLU A 105 -6.00 14.53 10.06
C GLU A 105 -5.28 13.34 9.37
N VAL A 106 -5.80 12.11 9.55
CA VAL A 106 -5.61 10.93 8.68
C VAL A 106 -6.74 10.92 7.64
N TRP A 107 -6.42 10.86 6.35
CA TRP A 107 -7.35 11.20 5.26
C TRP A 107 -7.69 9.99 4.38
N GLY A 108 -6.90 8.94 4.49
CA GLY A 108 -7.06 7.77 3.67
C GLY A 108 -6.25 6.60 4.19
N SER A 109 -6.75 5.41 3.90
CA SER A 109 -6.09 4.14 4.12
C SER A 109 -6.16 3.32 2.83
N GLY A 110 -5.44 2.21 2.83
CA GLY A 110 -5.45 1.27 1.73
C GLY A 110 -4.34 0.26 1.86
N ASN A 111 -3.99 -0.36 0.74
CA ASN A 111 -2.91 -1.33 0.65
C ASN A 111 -1.77 -0.82 -0.21
N TRP A 112 -0.56 -1.23 0.14
CA TRP A 112 0.62 -0.88 -0.62
C TRP A 112 1.33 -2.14 -1.10
N TYR A 113 1.90 -2.03 -2.29
CA TYR A 113 2.62 -3.11 -2.94
C TYR A 113 3.98 -2.60 -3.39
N PHE A 114 5.01 -3.43 -3.18
CA PHE A 114 6.36 -3.12 -3.61
C PHE A 114 6.85 -4.17 -4.60
N ARG A 115 7.41 -3.71 -5.73
CA ARG A 115 8.13 -4.58 -6.67
C ARG A 115 9.45 -3.98 -7.08
N THR A 116 10.40 -4.85 -7.38
CA THR A 116 11.63 -4.49 -8.07
C THR A 116 11.59 -5.11 -9.47
N GLU A 117 11.74 -4.30 -10.49
CA GLU A 117 11.66 -4.71 -11.89
C GLU A 117 12.75 -4.00 -12.70
N SER A 118 13.56 -4.75 -13.43
CA SER A 118 14.68 -4.20 -14.23
C SER A 118 15.61 -3.27 -13.43
N GLY A 119 15.87 -3.61 -12.16
CA GLY A 119 16.72 -2.82 -11.26
C GLY A 119 16.09 -1.54 -10.70
N LYS A 120 14.80 -1.30 -10.97
CA LYS A 120 14.04 -0.16 -10.46
C LYS A 120 13.06 -0.61 -9.39
N ASN A 121 12.76 0.28 -8.44
CA ASN A 121 11.86 0.03 -7.33
C ASN A 121 10.54 0.77 -7.56
N TYR A 122 9.42 0.06 -7.45
CA TYR A 122 8.09 0.62 -7.64
C TYR A 122 7.24 0.39 -6.39
N LEU A 123 6.61 1.47 -5.95
CA LEU A 123 5.63 1.51 -4.86
C LEU A 123 4.26 1.80 -5.47
N LYS A 124 3.33 0.85 -5.34
CA LYS A 124 1.93 1.05 -5.71
C LYS A 124 1.10 1.27 -4.45
N LEU A 125 0.20 2.24 -4.52
CA LEU A 125 -0.81 2.56 -3.51
C LEU A 125 -2.18 2.26 -4.11
N ASP A 126 -2.92 1.39 -3.43
CA ASP A 126 -4.28 0.98 -3.75
C ASP A 126 -5.17 1.49 -2.61
N SER A 127 -5.77 2.66 -2.81
CA SER A 127 -6.44 3.43 -1.76
C SER A 127 -7.93 3.10 -1.69
N GLU A 128 -8.51 3.23 -0.49
CA GLU A 128 -9.98 3.22 -0.35
C GLU A 128 -10.66 4.37 -1.11
N VAL A 129 -9.90 5.41 -1.48
CA VAL A 129 -10.33 6.49 -2.35
C VAL A 129 -9.66 6.30 -3.71
N ASP A 130 -10.38 5.76 -4.70
CA ASP A 130 -9.84 5.46 -6.04
C ASP A 130 -9.05 6.61 -6.70
N ALA A 131 -9.44 7.87 -6.44
CA ALA A 131 -8.75 9.04 -6.99
C ALA A 131 -7.33 9.25 -6.41
N GLU A 132 -7.01 8.55 -5.32
CA GLU A 132 -5.70 8.56 -4.64
C GLU A 132 -4.86 7.32 -4.96
N ASP A 133 -5.37 6.41 -5.80
CA ASP A 133 -4.56 5.33 -6.36
C ASP A 133 -3.36 5.92 -7.11
N SER A 134 -2.18 5.36 -6.86
CA SER A 134 -0.98 5.85 -7.48
C SER A 134 0.12 4.80 -7.56
N GLU A 135 1.07 5.03 -8.47
CA GLU A 135 2.27 4.22 -8.55
C GLU A 135 3.50 5.09 -8.77
N TRP A 136 4.53 4.84 -7.97
CA TRP A 136 5.73 5.64 -7.87
C TRP A 136 6.98 4.80 -8.14
N GLU A 137 7.85 5.27 -9.03
CA GLU A 137 9.23 4.80 -9.13
C GLU A 137 10.08 5.50 -8.06
N ILE A 138 10.71 4.75 -7.15
CA ILE A 138 11.66 5.29 -6.18
C ILE A 138 13.02 5.44 -6.86
N GLN A 139 13.39 6.68 -7.18
CA GLN A 139 14.55 7.02 -8.01
C GLN A 139 15.83 7.28 -7.19
N GLY A 140 15.70 7.59 -5.91
CA GLY A 140 16.81 7.96 -5.04
C GLY A 140 16.46 7.75 -3.58
N ILE A 141 17.43 7.27 -2.81
CA ILE A 141 17.30 6.95 -1.39
C ILE A 141 18.54 7.47 -0.66
N THR A 142 18.34 8.27 0.37
CA THR A 142 19.39 8.68 1.31
C THR A 142 18.99 8.33 2.73
N ASP A 143 19.84 8.64 3.70
CA ASP A 143 19.43 8.58 5.10
C ASP A 143 18.40 9.70 5.36
N GLY A 144 17.15 9.33 5.61
CA GLY A 144 16.06 10.26 5.92
C GLY A 144 15.31 10.90 4.74
N ALA A 145 15.63 10.58 3.48
CA ALA A 145 14.88 11.12 2.34
C ALA A 145 14.82 10.16 1.14
N MET A 146 13.79 10.33 0.30
CA MET A 146 13.62 9.64 -0.97
C MET A 146 13.12 10.59 -2.06
N SER A 147 13.44 10.29 -3.32
CA SER A 147 12.84 10.95 -4.48
C SER A 147 11.97 9.97 -5.26
N TRP A 148 10.71 10.32 -5.49
CA TRP A 148 9.75 9.47 -6.20
C TRP A 148 9.28 10.15 -7.49
N GLY A 149 9.19 9.39 -8.58
CA GLY A 149 8.65 9.83 -9.86
C GLY A 149 7.40 9.02 -10.20
N GLY A 150 6.30 9.70 -10.57
CA GLY A 150 5.06 9.01 -10.93
C GLY A 150 5.18 8.25 -12.24
N THR A 151 4.55 7.08 -12.30
CA THR A 151 4.56 6.21 -13.48
C THR A 151 3.38 6.53 -14.42
N GLN A 152 3.26 5.80 -15.53
CA GLN A 152 2.14 5.95 -16.47
C GLN A 152 0.92 5.09 -16.09
N THR A 153 0.99 4.36 -14.97
CA THR A 153 -0.06 3.42 -14.55
C THR A 153 -1.32 4.15 -14.07
N TYR A 154 -1.14 5.35 -13.49
CA TYR A 154 -2.19 6.19 -12.94
C TYR A 154 -2.00 7.66 -13.37
N ASP A 155 -2.90 8.54 -12.94
CA ASP A 155 -2.89 9.99 -13.23
C ASP A 155 -1.80 10.77 -12.47
N ASN A 156 -0.67 10.13 -12.16
CA ASN A 156 0.50 10.74 -11.54
C ASN A 156 1.72 10.82 -12.47
N ALA A 157 1.57 10.48 -13.75
CA ALA A 157 2.64 10.56 -14.74
C ALA A 157 3.27 11.97 -14.80
N GLY A 158 4.60 12.02 -14.71
CA GLY A 158 5.36 13.28 -14.76
C GLY A 158 5.39 14.06 -13.45
N ILE A 159 4.67 13.62 -12.42
CA ILE A 159 4.80 14.17 -11.07
C ILE A 159 6.12 13.69 -10.45
N ILE A 160 6.84 14.60 -9.81
CA ILE A 160 8.07 14.28 -9.07
C ILE A 160 7.94 14.84 -7.66
N LEU A 161 8.37 14.08 -6.67
CA LEU A 161 8.32 14.48 -5.27
C LEU A 161 9.59 14.11 -4.51
N LYS A 162 9.81 14.84 -3.41
CA LYS A 162 10.81 14.52 -2.38
C LYS A 162 10.06 14.17 -1.11
N ALA A 163 10.26 12.95 -0.62
CA ALA A 163 9.72 12.47 0.63
C ALA A 163 10.78 12.52 1.73
N LEU A 164 10.43 13.01 2.92
CA LEU A 164 11.26 13.02 4.12
C LEU A 164 10.75 12.01 5.13
N SER A 165 11.68 11.36 5.82
CA SER A 165 11.41 10.41 6.90
C SER A 165 11.24 11.17 8.21
N LEU A 166 10.07 11.09 8.83
CA LEU A 166 9.81 11.67 10.16
C LEU A 166 9.31 10.59 11.14
N MET A 167 9.75 10.67 12.39
CA MET A 167 9.29 9.75 13.44
C MET A 167 7.85 10.04 13.92
N THR A 168 7.31 11.20 13.57
CA THR A 168 5.97 11.67 13.94
C THR A 168 5.27 12.29 12.74
N VAL A 169 3.95 12.45 12.83
CA VAL A 169 3.15 13.23 11.88
C VAL A 169 3.78 14.63 11.70
N PRO A 170 3.92 15.14 10.46
CA PRO A 170 4.48 16.47 10.19
C PRO A 170 3.53 17.58 10.65
N THR A 171 4.09 18.72 11.07
CA THR A 171 3.31 19.95 11.29
C THR A 171 3.62 21.01 10.24
N ARG A 172 2.67 21.88 9.94
CA ARG A 172 2.88 23.05 9.06
C ARG A 172 4.04 23.92 9.54
N GLU A 173 4.13 24.15 10.85
CA GLU A 173 5.17 24.96 11.47
C GLU A 173 6.59 24.41 11.20
N GLN A 174 6.79 23.09 11.31
CA GLN A 174 8.07 22.43 11.04
C GLN A 174 8.58 22.69 9.61
N PHE A 175 7.66 22.92 8.68
CA PHE A 175 7.93 23.13 7.26
C PHE A 175 7.79 24.60 6.83
N GLY A 176 7.61 25.53 7.79
CA GLY A 176 7.53 26.96 7.52
C GLY A 176 6.23 27.42 6.85
N PHE A 177 5.15 26.62 6.91
CA PHE A 177 3.82 27.03 6.50
C PHE A 177 3.14 27.71 7.69
N GLN A 178 2.81 29.01 7.56
CA GLN A 178 1.99 29.74 8.52
C GLN A 178 0.55 29.79 7.98
N GLU A 179 -0.44 29.66 8.86
CA GLU A 179 -1.87 29.79 8.51
C GLU A 179 -2.28 31.22 8.14
#